data_AF-A0A4R4Y9A2-F1
#
_entry.id   AF-A0A4R4Y9A2-F1
#
_cell.length_a   1.000
_cell.length_b   1.000
_cell.length_c   1.000
_cell.angle_alpha   90.00
_cell.angle_beta   90.00
_cell.angle_gamma   90.00
#
_symmetry.space_group_name_H-M   'P 1'
#
loop_
_entity.id
_entity.type
_entity.pdbx_description
1 polymer ?
#
loop_
_entity_poly.entity_id
_entity_poly.type
_entity_poly.pdbx_seq_one_letter_code
_entity_poly.pdbx_strand_id
1 'polypeptide(L)'
;MDSSLVLAKLPGWLRPHLAAIEDTCRAGFVFAYWPSRENPLSLHAFHKAHGAMDTYSATSTEDAVAARFRLEDLETARPQPLWYAAGTVTDVVAELMRLPPHGSKGAPRLALSVPSELWVPSIAQSSSSVIRQSWRMF
;
A
#
# COMPACT_ATOMS: atom_id res chain seq x y z
N MET A 1 10.01 15.38 -22.87
CA MET A 1 10.21 13.98 -23.33
C MET A 1 8.84 13.35 -23.37
N ASP A 2 8.47 12.76 -24.50
CA ASP A 2 7.15 12.15 -24.69
C ASP A 2 7.11 10.78 -24.00
N SER A 3 6.34 10.68 -22.92
CA SER A 3 6.17 9.46 -22.13
C SER A 3 5.63 8.29 -22.96
N SER A 4 4.95 8.57 -24.08
CA SER A 4 4.41 7.56 -25.00
C SER A 4 5.51 6.76 -25.71
N LEU A 5 6.64 7.40 -26.03
CA LEU A 5 7.79 6.74 -26.68
C LEU A 5 8.59 5.82 -25.74
N VAL A 6 8.55 6.06 -24.43
CA VAL A 6 9.20 5.22 -23.43
C VAL A 6 8.40 3.94 -23.20
N LEU A 7 7.07 4.05 -23.10
CA LEU A 7 6.18 2.89 -22.91
C LEU A 7 6.19 1.94 -24.12
N ALA A 8 6.38 2.45 -25.34
CA ALA A 8 6.47 1.64 -26.55
C ALA A 8 7.68 0.68 -26.58
N LYS A 9 8.74 0.96 -25.82
CA LYS A 9 9.96 0.14 -25.74
C LYS A 9 9.95 -0.88 -24.60
N LEU A 10 8.90 -0.93 -23.78
CA LEU A 10 8.85 -1.83 -22.65
C LEU A 10 8.55 -3.27 -23.08
N PRO A 11 9.12 -4.28 -22.39
CA PRO A 11 8.78 -5.67 -22.62
C PRO A 11 7.27 -5.92 -22.51
N GLY A 12 6.71 -6.78 -23.37
CA GLY A 12 5.27 -7.06 -23.38
C GLY A 12 4.74 -7.57 -22.05
N TRP A 13 5.56 -8.32 -21.29
CA TRP A 13 5.20 -8.86 -19.97
C TRP A 13 5.01 -7.77 -18.90
N LEU A 14 5.64 -6.59 -19.05
CA LEU A 14 5.58 -5.52 -18.04
C LEU A 14 4.28 -4.71 -18.14
N ARG A 15 3.67 -4.66 -19.33
CA ARG A 15 2.46 -3.89 -19.62
C ARG A 15 1.28 -4.18 -18.67
N PRO A 16 0.90 -5.43 -18.39
CA PRO A 16 -0.22 -5.69 -17.46
C PRO A 16 0.06 -5.18 -16.04
N HIS A 17 1.30 -5.22 -15.56
CA HIS A 17 1.65 -4.70 -14.24
C HIS A 17 1.56 -3.17 -14.18
N LEU A 18 2.00 -2.48 -15.23
CA LEU A 18 1.85 -1.02 -15.32
C LEU A 18 0.38 -0.60 -15.40
N ALA A 19 -0.43 -1.30 -16.20
CA ALA A 19 -1.87 -1.05 -16.28
C ALA A 19 -2.55 -1.20 -14.91
N ALA A 20 -2.18 -2.23 -14.15
CA ALA A 20 -2.67 -2.43 -12.79
C ALA A 20 -2.25 -1.27 -11.85
N ILE A 21 -1.00 -0.81 -11.92
CA ILE A 21 -0.56 0.35 -11.13
C ILE A 21 -1.37 1.60 -11.52
N GLU A 22 -1.63 1.83 -12.80
CA GLU A 22 -2.48 2.94 -13.25
C GLU A 22 -3.94 2.81 -12.75
N ASP A 23 -4.48 1.60 -12.64
CA ASP A 23 -5.80 1.37 -12.04
C ASP A 23 -5.83 1.86 -10.58
N THR A 24 -4.75 1.64 -9.81
CA THR A 24 -4.67 2.18 -8.44
C THR A 24 -4.68 3.71 -8.43
N CYS A 25 -3.97 4.36 -9.36
CA CYS A 25 -4.01 5.83 -9.51
C CYS A 25 -5.44 6.31 -9.80
N ARG A 26 -6.13 5.65 -10.75
CA ARG A 26 -7.53 5.98 -11.10
C ARG A 26 -8.48 5.79 -9.92
N ALA A 27 -8.20 4.81 -9.06
CA ALA A 27 -8.96 4.56 -7.83
C ALA A 27 -8.67 5.54 -6.69
N GLY A 28 -7.74 6.49 -6.88
CA GLY A 28 -7.42 7.53 -5.90
C GLY A 28 -6.26 7.21 -4.97
N PHE A 29 -5.45 6.18 -5.27
CA PHE A 29 -4.21 5.93 -4.53
C PHE A 29 -3.20 7.04 -4.77
N VAL A 30 -2.60 7.50 -3.68
CA VAL A 30 -1.52 8.48 -3.70
C VAL A 30 -0.22 7.74 -3.43
N PHE A 31 0.74 7.89 -4.34
CA PHE A 31 2.07 7.33 -4.19
C PHE A 31 2.93 8.26 -3.33
N ALA A 32 3.48 7.72 -2.25
CA ALA A 32 4.39 8.43 -1.39
C ALA A 32 5.81 7.94 -1.65
N TYR A 33 6.68 8.86 -2.04
CA TYR A 33 8.11 8.61 -2.03
C TYR A 33 8.62 8.78 -0.61
N TRP A 34 8.83 7.67 0.09
CA TRP A 34 9.59 7.67 1.34
C TRP A 34 11.02 7.24 1.07
N PRO A 35 12.03 8.09 1.31
CA PRO A 35 13.41 7.66 1.29
C PRO A 35 13.66 6.75 2.50
N SER A 36 13.31 5.48 2.36
CA SER A 36 13.74 4.41 3.26
C SER A 36 15.21 4.12 2.96
N ARG A 37 16.08 4.19 3.98
CA ARG A 37 17.49 3.79 3.86
C ARG A 37 17.66 2.29 3.59
N GLU A 38 16.64 1.49 3.86
CA GLU A 38 16.71 0.02 3.76
C GLU A 38 16.16 -0.52 2.44
N ASN A 39 15.20 0.17 1.80
CA ASN A 39 14.69 -0.23 0.49
C ASN A 39 14.32 0.98 -0.38
N PRO A 40 15.30 1.59 -1.07
CA PRO A 40 15.07 2.79 -1.89
C PRO A 40 14.29 2.51 -3.19
N LEU A 41 13.93 1.26 -3.49
CA LEU A 41 13.32 0.85 -4.76
C LEU A 41 11.86 0.40 -4.63
N SER A 42 11.28 0.40 -3.43
CA SER A 42 9.89 0.01 -3.24
C SER A 42 8.91 1.11 -3.61
N LEU A 43 7.97 0.78 -4.50
CA LEU A 43 6.78 1.58 -4.75
C LEU A 43 5.84 1.47 -3.54
N HIS A 44 5.36 2.60 -3.03
CA HIS A 44 4.39 2.63 -1.92
C HIS A 44 3.26 3.60 -2.23
N ALA A 45 2.04 3.17 -1.99
CA ALA A 45 0.83 3.97 -2.15
C ALA A 45 -0.17 3.71 -1.04
N PHE A 46 -1.02 4.70 -0.81
CA PHE A 46 -2.16 4.56 0.09
C PHE A 46 -3.39 5.27 -0.46
N HIS A 47 -4.56 4.79 -0.06
CA HIS A 47 -5.85 5.42 -0.31
C HIS A 47 -6.65 5.42 0.99
N LYS A 48 -7.12 6.60 1.41
CA LYS A 48 -7.92 6.76 2.63
C LYS A 48 -9.36 7.07 2.22
N ALA A 49 -10.27 6.20 2.60
CA ALA A 49 -11.69 6.39 2.32
C ALA A 49 -12.54 5.62 3.35
N HIS A 50 -13.72 6.18 3.67
CA HIS A 50 -14.73 5.50 4.50
C HIS A 50 -14.22 4.98 5.86
N GLY A 51 -13.32 5.72 6.53
CA GLY A 51 -12.80 5.30 7.84
C GLY A 51 -11.71 4.22 7.78
N ALA A 52 -11.27 3.82 6.58
CA ALA A 52 -10.19 2.86 6.37
C ALA A 52 -9.04 3.46 5.56
N MET A 53 -7.87 2.84 5.69
CA MET A 53 -6.71 3.08 4.84
C MET A 53 -6.35 1.78 4.13
N ASP A 54 -6.34 1.85 2.80
CA ASP A 54 -5.79 0.82 1.94
C ASP A 54 -4.34 1.17 1.62
N THR A 55 -3.44 0.22 1.76
CA THR A 55 -2.02 0.36 1.43
C THR A 55 -1.65 -0.62 0.33
N TYR A 56 -0.77 -0.19 -0.55
CA TYR A 56 -0.18 -1.02 -1.60
C TYR A 56 1.32 -0.76 -1.64
N SER A 57 2.13 -1.81 -1.72
CA SER A 57 3.55 -1.69 -2.00
C SER A 57 4.06 -2.79 -2.91
N ALA A 58 5.11 -2.50 -3.65
CA ALA A 58 5.76 -3.45 -4.54
C ALA A 58 7.27 -3.20 -4.63
N THR A 59 8.06 -4.27 -4.55
CA THR A 59 9.51 -4.24 -4.77
C THR A 59 9.87 -4.73 -6.17
N SER A 60 9.01 -5.55 -6.77
CA SER A 60 9.13 -6.10 -8.11
C SER A 60 7.73 -6.42 -8.68
N THR A 61 7.66 -6.91 -9.92
CA THR A 61 6.37 -7.36 -10.50
C THR A 61 5.81 -8.61 -9.83
N GLU A 62 6.66 -9.40 -9.17
CA GLU A 62 6.30 -10.67 -8.52
C GLU A 62 6.15 -10.53 -7.00
N ASP A 63 6.61 -9.41 -6.43
CA ASP A 63 6.58 -9.14 -5.00
C ASP A 63 5.87 -7.82 -4.73
N ALA A 64 4.57 -7.95 -4.48
CA ALA A 64 3.67 -6.90 -4.07
C ALA A 64 2.83 -7.35 -2.88
N VAL A 65 2.45 -6.39 -2.04
CA VAL A 65 1.55 -6.59 -0.91
C VAL A 65 0.51 -5.48 -0.86
N ALA A 66 -0.68 -5.81 -0.40
CA ALA A 66 -1.71 -4.83 -0.07
C ALA A 66 -2.42 -5.22 1.21
N ALA A 67 -2.91 -4.20 1.92
CA ALA A 67 -3.62 -4.39 3.16
C ALA A 67 -4.64 -3.27 3.37
N ARG A 68 -5.71 -3.59 4.11
CA ARG A 68 -6.69 -2.61 4.60
C ARG A 68 -6.61 -2.52 6.11
N PHE A 69 -6.55 -1.31 6.64
CA PHE A 69 -6.58 -1.02 8.07
C PHE A 69 -7.75 -0.10 8.42
N ARG A 70 -8.25 -0.17 9.65
CA ARG A 70 -9.11 0.90 10.16
C ARG A 70 -8.23 2.10 10.50
N LEU A 71 -8.70 3.31 10.21
CA LEU A 71 -7.95 4.52 10.53
C LEU A 71 -7.73 4.66 12.04
N GLU A 72 -8.71 4.26 12.86
CA GLU A 72 -8.61 4.29 14.33
C GLU A 72 -7.53 3.36 14.91
N ASP A 73 -7.18 2.29 14.19
CA ASP A 73 -6.19 1.31 14.66
C ASP A 73 -4.75 1.75 14.31
N LEU A 74 -4.57 2.74 13.42
CA LEU A 74 -3.25 3.16 12.93
C LEU A 74 -2.38 3.81 14.01
N GLU A 75 -2.97 4.33 15.09
CA GLU A 75 -2.23 4.89 16.22
C GLU A 75 -1.67 3.81 17.15
N THR A 76 -2.11 2.55 16.99
CA THR A 76 -1.61 1.44 17.78
C THR A 76 -0.19 1.05 17.34
N ALA A 77 0.59 0.46 18.25
CA ALA A 77 1.96 0.05 17.93
C ALA A 77 2.04 -1.04 16.84
N ARG A 78 0.95 -1.79 16.62
CA ARG A 78 0.87 -2.91 15.65
C ARG A 78 -0.56 -3.02 15.10
N PRO A 79 -0.98 -2.10 14.20
CA PRO A 79 -2.30 -2.16 13.59
C PRO A 79 -2.50 -3.51 12.89
N GLN A 80 -3.62 -4.16 13.18
CA GLN A 80 -3.99 -5.40 12.52
C GLN A 80 -4.80 -5.08 11.26
N PRO A 81 -4.45 -5.66 10.10
CA PRO A 81 -5.20 -5.43 8.88
C PRO A 81 -6.55 -6.15 8.97
N LEU A 82 -7.58 -5.55 8.40
CA LEU A 82 -8.87 -6.19 8.15
C LEU A 82 -8.83 -7.13 6.96
N TRP A 83 -7.86 -6.91 6.06
CA TRP A 83 -7.65 -7.68 4.85
C TRP A 83 -6.20 -7.55 4.40
N TYR A 84 -5.66 -8.60 3.80
CA TYR A 84 -4.29 -8.69 3.32
C TYR A 84 -4.22 -9.57 2.06
N ALA A 85 -3.38 -9.17 1.10
CA ALA A 85 -2.97 -10.01 -0.03
C ALA A 85 -1.49 -9.78 -0.36
N ALA A 86 -0.86 -10.82 -0.91
CA ALA A 86 0.52 -10.80 -1.38
C ALA A 86 0.68 -11.63 -2.64
N GLY A 87 1.62 -11.26 -3.51
CA GLY A 87 1.91 -11.95 -4.75
C GLY A 87 2.32 -10.99 -5.85
N THR A 88 1.91 -11.28 -7.08
CA THR A 88 2.23 -10.41 -8.22
C THR A 88 1.48 -9.08 -8.12
N VAL A 89 2.04 -8.04 -8.75
CA VAL A 89 1.38 -6.72 -8.85
C VAL A 89 -0.03 -6.83 -9.42
N THR A 90 -0.22 -7.65 -10.44
CA THR A 90 -1.52 -7.82 -11.10
C THR A 90 -2.55 -8.49 -10.19
N ASP A 91 -2.16 -9.54 -9.47
CA ASP A 91 -3.09 -10.29 -8.61
C ASP A 91 -3.49 -9.44 -7.41
N VAL A 92 -2.51 -8.81 -6.76
CA VAL A 92 -2.72 -7.96 -5.58
C VAL A 92 -3.60 -6.77 -5.92
N VAL A 93 -3.33 -6.05 -7.01
CA VAL A 93 -4.18 -4.93 -7.44
C VAL A 93 -5.58 -5.41 -7.79
N ALA A 94 -5.70 -6.54 -8.50
CA ALA A 94 -7.01 -7.06 -8.88
C ALA A 94 -7.86 -7.40 -7.65
N GLU A 95 -7.27 -7.94 -6.58
CA GLU A 95 -7.99 -8.16 -5.32
C GLU A 95 -8.31 -6.85 -4.58
N LEU A 96 -7.34 -5.94 -4.51
CA LEU A 96 -7.50 -4.63 -3.88
C LEU A 96 -8.66 -3.83 -4.50
N MET A 97 -8.76 -3.82 -5.84
CA MET A 97 -9.83 -3.13 -6.56
C MET A 97 -11.20 -3.82 -6.42
N ARG A 98 -11.22 -5.12 -6.05
CA ARG A 98 -12.46 -5.86 -5.76
C ARG A 98 -12.98 -5.62 -4.35
N LEU A 99 -12.21 -4.97 -3.48
CA LEU A 99 -12.65 -4.71 -2.11
C LEU A 99 -13.86 -3.76 -2.11
N PRO A 100 -14.98 -4.16 -1.49
CA PRO A 100 -16.10 -3.26 -1.32
C PRO A 100 -15.72 -2.15 -0.32
N PRO A 101 -16.36 -0.96 -0.38
CA PRO A 101 -16.06 0.14 0.54
C PRO A 101 -16.14 -0.29 2.02
N HIS A 102 -15.27 0.24 2.88
CA HIS A 102 -15.32 -0.09 4.30
C HIS A 102 -16.71 0.26 4.90
N GLY A 103 -17.19 -0.57 5.83
CA GLY A 103 -18.53 -0.45 6.42
C GLY A 103 -19.68 -1.00 5.56
N SER A 104 -19.47 -1.21 4.26
CA SER A 104 -20.51 -1.77 3.38
C SER A 104 -20.75 -3.28 3.60
N LYS A 105 -21.80 -3.83 2.97
CA LYS A 105 -22.11 -5.26 3.03
C LYS A 105 -21.02 -6.06 2.30
N GLY A 106 -20.46 -7.06 2.95
CA GLY A 106 -19.38 -7.89 2.40
C GLY A 106 -17.98 -7.32 2.58
N ALA A 107 -17.83 -6.13 3.16
CA ALA A 107 -16.53 -5.59 3.50
C ALA A 107 -15.85 -6.39 4.62
N PRO A 108 -14.52 -6.61 4.53
CA PRO A 108 -13.75 -7.17 5.64
C PRO A 108 -13.91 -6.31 6.89
N ARG A 109 -14.24 -6.96 8.01
CA ARG A 109 -14.54 -6.31 9.30
C ARG A 109 -13.70 -6.83 10.45
N LEU A 110 -13.26 -8.08 10.38
CA LEU A 110 -12.49 -8.72 11.44
C LEU A 110 -11.01 -8.44 11.21
N ALA A 111 -10.32 -7.99 12.25
CA ALA A 111 -8.88 -7.87 12.25
C ALA A 111 -8.25 -9.27 12.08
N LEU A 112 -7.32 -9.38 11.14
CA LEU A 112 -6.51 -10.55 10.90
C LEU A 112 -5.30 -10.50 11.83
N SER A 113 -5.01 -11.61 12.52
CA SER A 113 -3.73 -11.77 13.19
C SER A 113 -2.65 -12.00 12.14
N VAL A 114 -1.82 -11.00 11.87
CA VAL A 114 -0.69 -11.18 10.95
C VAL A 114 0.44 -11.92 11.70
N PRO A 115 1.07 -12.94 11.09
CA PRO A 115 2.32 -13.47 11.62
C PRO A 115 3.32 -12.33 11.81
N SER A 116 4.01 -12.32 12.94
CA SER A 116 4.87 -11.25 13.46
C SER A 116 5.96 -10.73 12.49
N GLU A 117 6.23 -11.45 11.40
CA GLU A 117 7.34 -11.22 10.46
C GLU A 117 6.96 -10.35 9.25
N LEU A 118 5.66 -10.02 9.07
CA LEU A 118 5.14 -9.31 7.90
C LEU A 118 4.85 -7.81 8.12
N TRP A 119 5.20 -7.26 9.28
CA TRP A 119 4.94 -5.86 9.63
C TRP A 119 6.23 -5.01 9.59
N VAL A 120 6.25 -3.96 8.76
CA VAL A 120 7.14 -2.80 8.93
C VAL A 120 6.35 -1.51 8.63
N PRO A 121 6.24 -0.61 9.62
CA PRO A 121 6.95 0.66 9.55
C PRO A 121 7.80 0.91 10.81
N SER A 122 9.10 1.14 10.61
CA SER A 122 10.01 1.54 11.70
C SER A 122 9.83 3.04 12.01
N ILE A 123 9.09 3.37 13.07
CA ILE A 123 8.98 4.75 13.59
C ILE A 123 9.35 4.88 15.08
N ALA A 124 9.65 3.81 15.82
CA ALA A 124 9.92 3.95 17.25
C ALA A 124 10.95 2.96 17.81
N GLN A 125 12.16 2.91 17.24
CA GLN A 125 13.36 2.50 17.99
C GLN A 125 14.56 3.37 17.59
N SER A 126 14.46 4.67 17.87
CA SER A 126 15.65 5.45 18.14
C SER A 126 15.54 5.97 19.56
N SER A 127 16.08 5.19 20.50
CA SER A 127 16.36 5.66 21.84
C SER A 127 17.44 6.73 21.74
N SER A 128 17.02 7.98 21.60
CA SER A 128 17.53 9.17 22.30
C SER A 128 17.40 10.41 21.41
N SER A 129 16.64 11.36 21.95
CA SER A 129 16.56 12.77 21.56
C SER A 129 15.63 13.13 20.40
N VAL A 130 14.45 13.63 20.81
CA VAL A 130 13.67 14.72 20.20
C VAL A 130 13.35 14.59 18.71
N ILE A 131 12.08 14.30 18.40
CA ILE A 131 11.22 15.09 17.49
C ILE A 131 9.78 14.57 17.66
N ARG A 132 8.91 15.42 18.22
CA ARG A 132 7.45 15.31 18.01
C ARG A 132 7.22 15.68 16.55
N GLN A 133 6.72 14.78 15.71
CA GLN A 133 6.06 15.20 14.48
C GLN A 133 4.64 14.66 14.41
N SER A 134 3.77 15.64 14.20
CA SER A 134 2.32 15.61 14.29
C SER A 134 1.75 14.96 13.04
N TRP A 135 0.96 13.90 13.22
CA TRP A 135 0.04 13.41 12.19
C TRP A 135 -1.16 14.36 12.10
N ARG A 136 -0.88 15.59 11.67
CA ARG A 136 -1.85 16.58 11.24
C ARG A 136 -1.26 17.26 10.02
N MET A 137 -1.61 16.76 8.84
CA MET A 137 -1.97 17.56 7.68
C MET A 137 -2.35 16.59 6.55
N PHE A 138 -3.39 16.99 5.80
CA PHE A 138 -4.11 16.30 4.73
C PHE A 138 -5.26 15.40 5.20
#